data_AF-A0A438KCV3-F1
#
_entry.id   AF-A0A438KCV3-F1
#
_cell.length_a   1.000
_cell.length_b   1.000
_cell.length_c   1.000
_cell.angle_alpha   90.00
_cell.angle_beta   90.00
_cell.angle_gamma   90.00
#
_symmetry.space_group_name_H-M   'P 1'
#
loop_
_entity.id
_entity.type
_entity.pdbx_description
1 polymer ?
#
loop_
_entity_poly.entity_id
_entity_poly.type
_entity_poly.pdbx_seq_one_letter_code
_entity_poly.pdbx_strand_id
1 'polypeptide(L)'
;MSALDQISSKLQFAESKKHDLKKAFEDLQSHSSSLASLTLQWEDLQTHFDLVQSSIELQFERLKSKEIQLRSLEIALDRRAKELELKEWQLNRPIVPSGVKSEPLEDVPVNNGIDRFSSNANLRFCVTMDGRNLQLFLNENADNHGRMGNEVFAALRMSADPAKLVLDAMEGFYPPHLKNGVVEFEGAVVRRSCVLLLEQLTRVGPPIRPQVREEAARLAHEWKAKMGVEVGDSLEVLGFLWLLGAYRLTSDFDKNEILKLFENVVQHRQANELARALGLTDSSAGEFSET
;
A
#
# COMPACT_ATOMS: atom_id res chain seq x y z
N MET A 1 -64.76 48.81 -17.98
CA MET A 1 -65.23 47.54 -17.39
C MET A 1 -65.64 47.80 -15.96
N SER A 2 -66.82 47.32 -15.56
CA SER A 2 -67.33 47.41 -14.20
C SER A 2 -66.48 46.53 -13.27
N ALA A 3 -66.41 46.85 -11.97
CA ALA A 3 -65.77 45.99 -10.96
C ALA A 3 -66.37 44.57 -10.95
N LEU A 4 -67.64 44.44 -11.35
CA LEU A 4 -68.35 43.18 -11.51
C LEU A 4 -67.78 42.31 -12.66
N ASP A 5 -67.39 42.93 -13.78
CA ASP A 5 -66.76 42.24 -14.92
C ASP A 5 -65.39 41.69 -14.53
N GLN A 6 -64.66 42.44 -13.69
CA GLN A 6 -63.32 42.07 -13.22
C GLN A 6 -63.37 40.91 -12.22
N ILE A 7 -64.37 40.89 -11.33
CA ILE A 7 -64.63 39.78 -10.42
C ILE A 7 -65.05 38.53 -11.20
N SER A 8 -65.93 38.69 -12.20
CA SER A 8 -66.37 37.59 -13.06
C SER A 8 -65.20 36.95 -13.83
N SER A 9 -64.31 37.77 -14.41
CA SER A 9 -63.10 37.29 -15.08
C SER A 9 -62.16 36.52 -14.13
N LYS A 10 -61.96 37.00 -12.90
CA LYS A 10 -61.15 36.30 -11.91
C LYS A 10 -61.76 34.98 -11.47
N LEU A 11 -63.09 34.90 -11.38
CA LEU A 11 -63.81 33.68 -11.03
C LEU A 11 -63.64 32.61 -12.13
N GLN A 12 -63.80 33.00 -13.40
CA GLN A 12 -63.57 32.09 -14.53
C GLN A 12 -62.11 31.62 -14.61
N PHE A 13 -61.16 32.52 -14.33
CA PHE A 13 -59.75 32.16 -14.28
C PHE A 13 -59.46 31.14 -13.15
N ALA A 14 -60.06 31.32 -11.98
CA ALA A 14 -59.95 30.37 -10.87
C ALA A 14 -60.56 29.00 -11.22
N GLU A 15 -61.69 28.98 -11.93
CA GLU A 15 -62.30 27.74 -12.44
C GLU A 15 -61.42 27.01 -13.45
N SER A 16 -60.79 27.75 -14.39
CA SER A 16 -59.81 27.18 -15.30
C SER A 16 -58.64 26.55 -14.55
N LYS A 17 -58.10 27.25 -13.53
CA LYS A 17 -56.99 26.72 -12.72
C LYS A 17 -57.36 25.50 -11.91
N LYS A 18 -58.58 25.46 -11.36
CA LYS A 18 -59.11 24.27 -10.68
C LYS A 18 -59.19 23.08 -11.64
N HIS A 19 -59.65 23.30 -12.88
CA HIS A 19 -59.69 22.27 -13.90
C HIS A 19 -58.29 21.77 -14.28
N ASP A 20 -57.34 22.67 -14.53
CA ASP A 20 -55.94 22.32 -14.85
C ASP A 20 -55.29 21.47 -13.75
N LEU A 21 -55.49 21.87 -12.49
CA LEU A 21 -55.01 21.13 -11.32
C LEU A 21 -55.61 19.72 -11.23
N LYS A 22 -56.91 19.59 -11.49
CA LYS A 22 -57.58 18.29 -11.48
C LYS A 22 -57.01 17.36 -12.56
N LYS A 23 -56.78 17.89 -13.77
CA LYS A 23 -56.18 17.12 -14.85
C LYS A 23 -54.76 16.66 -14.50
N ALA A 24 -53.93 17.55 -13.96
CA ALA A 24 -52.57 17.19 -13.53
C ALA A 24 -52.58 16.12 -12.42
N PHE A 25 -53.57 16.16 -11.52
CA PHE A 25 -53.76 15.15 -10.50
C PHE A 25 -54.16 13.79 -11.09
N GLU A 26 -55.10 13.75 -12.03
CA GLU A 26 -55.51 12.53 -12.72
C GLU A 26 -54.35 11.93 -13.54
N ASP A 27 -53.57 12.76 -14.22
CA ASP A 27 -52.35 12.35 -14.93
C ASP A 27 -51.32 11.74 -13.97
N LEU A 28 -51.08 12.38 -12.81
CA LEU A 28 -50.18 11.84 -11.79
C LEU A 28 -50.71 10.51 -11.20
N GLN A 29 -52.02 10.43 -10.97
CA GLN A 29 -52.66 9.22 -10.45
C GLN A 29 -52.58 8.06 -11.46
N SER A 30 -52.57 8.34 -12.76
CA SER A 30 -52.40 7.32 -13.80
C SER A 30 -51.04 6.60 -13.70
N HIS A 31 -50.02 7.27 -13.18
CA HIS A 31 -48.68 6.71 -12.95
C HIS A 31 -48.51 6.05 -11.56
N SER A 32 -49.56 6.00 -10.73
CA SER A 32 -49.53 5.42 -9.38
C SER A 32 -49.07 3.95 -9.37
N SER A 33 -49.47 3.16 -10.37
CA SER A 33 -49.05 1.76 -10.53
C SER A 33 -47.55 1.63 -10.81
N SER A 34 -46.97 2.56 -11.57
CA SER A 34 -45.52 2.61 -11.82
C SER A 34 -44.74 2.95 -10.55
N LEU A 35 -45.27 3.83 -9.70
CA LEU A 35 -44.68 4.12 -8.39
C LEU A 35 -44.74 2.89 -7.46
N ALA A 36 -45.88 2.20 -7.41
CA ALA A 36 -46.00 0.96 -6.64
C ALA A 36 -45.03 -0.13 -7.14
N SER A 37 -44.88 -0.28 -8.46
CA SER A 37 -43.92 -1.20 -9.07
C SER A 37 -42.47 -0.83 -8.74
N LEU A 38 -42.13 0.46 -8.72
CA LEU A 38 -40.79 0.92 -8.37
C LEU A 38 -40.47 0.63 -6.89
N THR A 39 -41.43 0.82 -5.99
CA THR A 39 -41.27 0.49 -4.57
C THR A 39 -41.02 -1.00 -4.38
N LEU A 40 -41.75 -1.87 -5.08
CA LEU A 40 -41.52 -3.33 -5.06
C LEU A 40 -40.13 -3.70 -5.58
N GLN A 41 -39.70 -3.11 -6.71
CA GLN A 41 -38.36 -3.34 -7.26
C GLN A 41 -37.25 -2.88 -6.32
N TRP A 42 -37.46 -1.78 -5.59
CA TRP A 42 -36.53 -1.31 -4.59
C TRP A 42 -36.42 -2.30 -3.42
N GLU A 43 -37.54 -2.85 -2.96
CA GLU A 43 -37.56 -3.84 -1.88
C GLU A 43 -36.86 -5.15 -2.30
N ASP A 44 -37.08 -5.62 -3.53
CA ASP A 44 -36.34 -6.74 -4.12
C ASP A 44 -34.83 -6.46 -4.20
N LEU A 45 -34.44 -5.25 -4.60
CA LEU A 45 -33.04 -4.86 -4.69
C LEU A 45 -32.39 -4.79 -3.29
N GLN A 46 -33.10 -4.23 -2.31
CA GLN A 46 -32.63 -4.14 -0.93
C GLN A 46 -32.41 -5.51 -0.32
N THR A 47 -33.36 -6.44 -0.48
CA THR A 47 -33.19 -7.83 -0.01
C THR A 47 -32.02 -8.53 -0.69
N HIS A 48 -31.79 -8.29 -1.98
CA HIS A 48 -30.62 -8.84 -2.68
C HIS A 48 -29.31 -8.28 -2.11
N PHE A 49 -29.23 -6.98 -1.81
CA PHE A 49 -28.06 -6.40 -1.15
C PHE A 49 -27.81 -7.01 0.23
N ASP A 50 -28.86 -7.15 1.05
CA ASP A 50 -28.76 -7.75 2.39
C ASP A 50 -28.25 -9.21 2.32
N LEU A 51 -28.71 -9.99 1.33
CA LEU A 51 -28.24 -11.35 1.09
C LEU A 51 -26.75 -11.39 0.68
N VAL A 52 -26.34 -10.51 -0.23
CA VAL A 52 -24.94 -10.43 -0.68
C VAL A 52 -24.04 -10.02 0.48
N GLN A 53 -24.43 -9.03 1.26
CA GLN A 53 -23.70 -8.59 2.45
C GLN A 53 -23.55 -9.75 3.45
N SER A 54 -24.66 -10.42 3.78
CA SER A 54 -24.65 -11.58 4.69
C SER A 54 -23.73 -12.71 4.18
N SER A 55 -23.72 -12.95 2.87
CA SER A 55 -22.82 -13.95 2.25
C SER A 55 -21.35 -13.56 2.40
N ILE A 56 -21.00 -12.30 2.15
CA ILE A 56 -19.62 -11.79 2.29
C ILE A 56 -19.16 -11.90 3.75
N GLU A 57 -19.99 -11.46 4.70
CA GLU A 57 -19.70 -11.56 6.13
C GLU A 57 -19.46 -13.01 6.57
N LEU A 58 -20.30 -13.95 6.10
CA LEU A 58 -20.14 -15.37 6.38
C LEU A 58 -18.83 -15.94 5.80
N GLN A 59 -18.48 -15.58 4.56
CA GLN A 59 -17.22 -16.02 3.95
C GLN A 59 -16.03 -15.43 4.69
N PHE A 60 -16.11 -14.18 5.13
CA PHE A 60 -15.06 -13.52 5.90
C PHE A 60 -14.80 -14.24 7.23
N GLU A 61 -15.83 -14.53 8.02
CA GLU A 61 -15.68 -15.27 9.28
C GLU A 61 -15.17 -16.70 9.06
N ARG A 62 -15.58 -17.35 7.97
CA ARG A 62 -15.03 -18.66 7.58
C ARG A 62 -13.54 -18.57 7.25
N LEU A 63 -13.09 -17.54 6.54
CA LEU A 63 -11.68 -17.32 6.21
C LEU A 63 -10.86 -17.04 7.46
N LYS A 64 -11.35 -16.18 8.34
CA LYS A 64 -10.72 -15.85 9.63
C LYS A 64 -10.54 -17.09 10.50
N SER A 65 -11.56 -17.96 10.57
CA SER A 65 -11.46 -19.24 11.28
C SER A 65 -10.39 -20.16 10.67
N LYS A 66 -10.34 -20.27 9.34
CA LYS A 66 -9.31 -21.06 8.64
C LYS A 66 -7.90 -20.50 8.86
N GLU A 67 -7.74 -19.18 8.88
CA GLU A 67 -6.46 -18.54 9.15
C GLU A 67 -5.94 -18.90 10.55
N ILE A 68 -6.82 -18.81 11.57
CA ILE A 68 -6.48 -19.21 12.94
C ILE A 68 -6.09 -20.69 13.01
N GLN A 69 -6.82 -21.56 12.30
CA GLN A 69 -6.50 -22.98 12.22
C GLN A 69 -5.13 -23.22 11.59
N LEU A 70 -4.80 -22.54 10.48
CA LEU A 70 -3.50 -22.65 9.84
C LEU A 70 -2.37 -22.18 10.75
N ARG A 71 -2.53 -21.07 11.46
CA ARG A 71 -1.55 -20.59 12.46
C ARG A 71 -1.31 -21.63 13.55
N SER A 72 -2.37 -22.27 14.06
CA SER A 72 -2.21 -23.33 15.08
C SER A 72 -1.51 -24.58 14.55
N LEU A 73 -1.77 -24.96 13.28
CA LEU A 73 -1.12 -26.07 12.62
C LEU A 73 0.37 -25.79 12.37
N GLU A 74 0.70 -24.57 11.97
CA GLU A 74 2.08 -24.11 11.77
C GLU A 74 2.90 -24.22 13.06
N ILE A 75 2.35 -23.75 14.18
CA ILE A 75 2.98 -23.89 15.51
C ILE A 75 3.17 -25.37 15.88
N ALA A 76 2.19 -26.23 15.57
CA ALA A 76 2.28 -27.65 15.85
C ALA A 76 3.37 -28.35 15.02
N LEU A 77 3.54 -27.95 13.75
CA LEU A 77 4.60 -28.45 12.88
C LEU A 77 5.98 -28.00 13.35
N ASP A 78 6.14 -26.74 13.73
CA ASP A 78 7.41 -26.21 14.28
C ASP A 78 7.81 -26.94 15.57
N ARG A 79 6.83 -27.22 16.46
CA ARG A 79 7.08 -28.04 17.66
C ARG A 79 7.55 -29.45 17.30
N ARG A 80 6.91 -30.10 16.32
CA ARG A 80 7.31 -31.43 15.84
C ARG A 80 8.69 -31.43 15.21
N ALA A 81 9.05 -30.40 14.45
CA ALA A 81 10.38 -30.27 13.87
C ALA A 81 11.46 -30.22 14.96
N LYS A 82 11.27 -29.39 15.97
CA LYS A 82 12.18 -29.29 17.14
C LYS A 82 12.28 -30.60 17.92
N GLU A 83 11.17 -31.31 18.10
CA GLU A 83 11.19 -32.64 18.75
C GLU A 83 11.98 -33.68 17.93
N LEU A 84 11.92 -33.62 16.60
CA LEU A 84 12.68 -34.50 15.72
C LEU A 84 14.17 -34.16 15.74
N GLU A 85 14.55 -32.88 15.68
CA GLU A 85 15.93 -32.43 15.83
C GLU A 85 16.53 -32.86 17.18
N LEU A 86 15.76 -32.75 18.26
CA LEU A 86 16.19 -33.20 19.58
C LEU A 86 16.38 -34.72 19.64
N LYS A 87 15.50 -35.50 19.01
CA LYS A 87 15.63 -36.96 18.91
C LYS A 87 16.81 -37.37 18.05
N GLU A 88 17.04 -36.68 16.94
CA GLU A 88 18.21 -36.89 16.06
C GLU A 88 19.51 -36.62 16.82
N TRP A 89 19.59 -35.54 17.59
CA TRP A 89 20.73 -35.24 18.45
C TRP A 89 20.95 -36.32 19.53
N GLN A 90 19.88 -36.87 20.12
CA GLN A 90 19.99 -37.94 21.10
C GLN A 90 20.46 -39.27 20.51
N LEU A 91 20.06 -39.58 19.27
CA LEU A 91 20.48 -40.77 18.53
C LEU A 91 21.94 -40.70 18.04
N ASN A 92 22.42 -39.51 17.67
CA ASN A 92 23.80 -39.28 17.22
C ASN A 92 24.79 -39.01 18.38
N ARG A 93 24.44 -39.34 19.63
CA ARG A 93 25.32 -39.11 20.77
C ARG A 93 26.59 -39.98 20.65
N PRO A 94 27.81 -39.41 20.61
CA PRO A 94 29.03 -40.19 20.63
C PRO A 94 29.17 -40.90 21.99
N ILE A 95 29.42 -42.20 21.99
CA ILE A 95 29.86 -42.92 23.19
C ILE A 95 31.28 -42.46 23.49
N VAL A 96 31.46 -41.55 24.45
CA VAL A 96 32.78 -41.16 24.96
C VAL A 96 32.98 -41.80 26.33
N PRO A 97 34.08 -42.56 26.55
CA PRO A 97 34.44 -43.07 27.86
C PRO A 97 34.81 -41.96 28.83
N SER A 98 34.46 -42.20 30.08
CA SER A 98 34.67 -41.39 31.28
C SER A 98 36.00 -40.62 31.37
N GLY A 99 35.90 -39.37 31.81
CA GLY A 99 36.92 -38.71 32.64
C GLY A 99 37.40 -37.36 32.13
N VAL A 100 36.90 -36.26 32.72
CA VAL A 100 37.68 -35.26 33.48
C VAL A 100 36.73 -34.14 33.94
N LYS A 101 37.05 -33.60 35.12
CA LYS A 101 36.25 -32.84 36.07
C LYS A 101 35.86 -31.41 35.61
N SER A 102 34.70 -30.97 36.08
CA SER A 102 34.14 -29.60 36.18
C SER A 102 35.05 -28.65 37.01
N GLU A 103 35.04 -27.31 36.99
CA GLU A 103 34.05 -26.21 36.76
C GLU A 103 34.83 -24.86 36.95
N PRO A 104 34.26 -23.61 36.94
CA PRO A 104 33.29 -22.94 36.06
C PRO A 104 33.84 -21.61 35.45
N LEU A 105 33.21 -21.10 34.36
CA LEU A 105 33.42 -19.77 33.79
C LEU A 105 32.29 -18.80 34.16
N GLU A 106 32.66 -17.52 34.22
CA GLU A 106 31.94 -16.34 34.69
C GLU A 106 30.56 -16.07 34.04
N ASP A 107 29.67 -15.49 34.85
CA ASP A 107 28.36 -14.96 34.48
C ASP A 107 28.45 -13.89 33.37
N VAL A 108 27.71 -14.10 32.29
CA VAL A 108 27.36 -13.06 31.31
C VAL A 108 25.85 -12.86 31.37
N PRO A 109 25.35 -11.61 31.49
CA PRO A 109 23.93 -11.37 31.73
C PRO A 109 23.09 -11.70 30.50
N VAL A 110 21.99 -12.41 30.76
CA VAL A 110 20.91 -12.67 29.81
C VAL A 110 20.28 -11.33 29.40
N ASN A 111 20.58 -10.87 28.18
CA ASN A 111 19.82 -9.79 27.57
C ASN A 111 18.52 -10.38 27.02
N ASN A 112 17.40 -9.98 27.63
CA ASN A 112 16.04 -10.26 27.16
C ASN A 112 15.82 -9.63 25.77
N GLY A 113 16.09 -10.40 24.71
CA GLY A 113 15.79 -10.05 23.33
C GLY A 113 14.47 -10.65 22.85
N ILE A 114 13.36 -10.40 23.55
CA ILE A 114 12.03 -10.72 23.04
C ILE A 114 11.52 -9.49 22.27
N ASP A 115 11.91 -9.37 20.99
CA ASP A 115 11.08 -8.64 20.01
C ASP A 115 11.53 -8.80 18.54
N ARG A 116 12.76 -9.28 18.27
CA ARG A 116 13.32 -9.26 16.90
C ARG A 116 12.70 -10.26 15.92
N PHE A 117 11.93 -11.23 16.40
CA PHE A 117 11.34 -12.29 15.58
C PHE A 117 9.88 -12.02 15.18
N SER A 118 9.17 -11.10 15.85
CA SER A 118 7.76 -10.82 15.59
C SER A 118 7.58 -9.95 14.34
N SER A 119 8.43 -8.93 14.16
CA SER A 119 8.34 -7.97 13.05
C SER A 119 8.62 -8.59 11.68
N ASN A 120 9.53 -9.56 11.59
CA ASN A 120 9.84 -10.25 10.33
C ASN A 120 8.67 -11.11 9.83
N ALA A 121 7.96 -11.80 10.74
CA ALA A 121 6.83 -12.64 10.36
C ALA A 121 5.67 -11.80 9.82
N ASN A 122 5.38 -10.66 10.45
CA ASN A 122 4.33 -9.73 10.00
C ASN A 122 4.67 -9.11 8.64
N LEU A 123 5.91 -8.65 8.45
CA LEU A 123 6.34 -8.06 7.17
C LEU A 123 6.29 -9.08 6.02
N ARG A 124 6.64 -10.34 6.28
CA ARG A 124 6.50 -11.43 5.31
C ARG A 124 5.04 -11.63 4.90
N PHE A 125 4.12 -11.56 5.85
CA PHE A 125 2.68 -11.66 5.57
C PHE A 125 2.17 -10.47 4.73
N CYS A 126 2.62 -9.25 5.05
CA CYS A 126 2.25 -8.05 4.27
C CYS A 126 2.68 -8.16 2.80
N VAL A 127 3.90 -8.66 2.54
CA VAL A 127 4.38 -8.89 1.17
C VAL A 127 3.58 -9.96 0.42
N THR A 128 2.97 -10.91 1.12
CA THR A 128 2.12 -11.93 0.50
C THR A 128 0.70 -11.47 0.15
N MET A 129 0.27 -10.31 0.65
CA MET A 129 -1.10 -9.79 0.46
C MET A 129 -1.18 -8.84 -0.75
N ASP A 130 -0.68 -7.61 -0.64
CA ASP A 130 -0.57 -6.62 -1.72
C ASP A 130 0.30 -5.41 -1.28
N GLY A 131 0.60 -4.50 -2.22
CA GLY A 131 1.46 -3.34 -1.97
C GLY A 131 0.87 -2.34 -0.96
N ARG A 132 -0.46 -2.20 -0.97
CA ARG A 132 -1.18 -1.29 -0.05
C ARG A 132 -1.00 -1.71 1.40
N ASN A 133 -1.19 -2.99 1.72
CA ASN A 133 -1.03 -3.50 3.08
C ASN A 133 0.43 -3.42 3.56
N LEU A 134 1.39 -3.63 2.65
CA LEU A 134 2.81 -3.42 2.94
C LEU A 134 3.09 -1.96 3.33
N GLN A 135 2.54 -1.00 2.59
CA GLN A 135 2.71 0.42 2.89
C GLN A 135 2.05 0.81 4.21
N LEU A 136 0.84 0.33 4.49
CA LEU A 136 0.15 0.55 5.78
C LEU A 136 1.00 0.06 6.96
N PHE A 137 1.50 -1.18 6.87
CA PHE A 137 2.38 -1.73 7.90
C PHE A 137 3.63 -0.88 8.12
N LEU A 138 4.27 -0.41 7.04
CA LEU A 138 5.45 0.45 7.15
C LEU A 138 5.13 1.83 7.73
N ASN A 139 3.95 2.39 7.42
CA ASN A 139 3.50 3.66 8.00
C ASN A 139 3.26 3.54 9.50
N GLU A 140 2.66 2.44 9.97
CA GLU A 140 2.46 2.16 11.40
C GLU A 140 3.80 1.98 12.15
N ASN A 141 4.85 1.60 11.43
CA ASN A 141 6.18 1.32 11.99
C ASN A 141 7.23 2.38 11.60
N ALA A 142 6.82 3.62 11.35
CA ALA A 142 7.67 4.71 10.86
C ALA A 142 8.92 4.96 11.71
N ASP A 143 8.80 4.84 13.03
CA ASP A 143 9.91 5.05 13.98
C ASP A 143 11.03 4.00 13.84
N ASN A 144 10.72 2.85 13.25
CA ASN A 144 11.64 1.73 13.09
C ASN A 144 12.33 1.69 11.71
N HIS A 145 12.01 2.60 10.79
CA HIS A 145 12.52 2.57 9.41
C HIS A 145 14.05 2.47 9.31
N GLY A 146 14.79 3.11 10.21
CA GLY A 146 16.25 3.04 10.26
C GLY A 146 16.84 1.64 10.53
N ARG A 147 16.00 0.69 10.97
CA ARG A 147 16.39 -0.70 11.28
C ARG A 147 15.72 -1.73 10.37
N MET A 148 14.64 -1.35 9.68
CA MET A 148 13.81 -2.26 8.88
C MET A 148 14.35 -2.53 7.47
N GLY A 149 15.33 -1.76 6.98
CA GLY A 149 15.81 -1.88 5.58
C GLY A 149 16.20 -3.31 5.17
N ASN A 150 16.90 -4.06 6.02
CA ASN A 150 17.28 -5.45 5.70
C ASN A 150 16.09 -6.41 5.71
N GLU A 151 15.09 -6.16 6.55
CA GLU A 151 13.88 -6.97 6.67
C GLU A 151 12.99 -6.75 5.45
N VAL A 152 12.81 -5.49 5.05
CA VAL A 152 12.12 -5.10 3.82
C VAL A 152 12.83 -5.69 2.60
N PHE A 153 14.16 -5.57 2.53
CA PHE A 153 14.94 -6.19 1.46
C PHE A 153 14.72 -7.71 1.38
N ALA A 154 14.79 -8.42 2.51
CA ALA A 154 14.57 -9.86 2.56
C ALA A 154 13.14 -10.23 2.13
N ALA A 155 12.14 -9.49 2.58
CA ALA A 155 10.75 -9.72 2.24
C ALA A 155 10.48 -9.47 0.75
N LEU A 156 10.99 -8.38 0.17
CA LEU A 156 10.85 -8.09 -1.27
C LEU A 156 11.45 -9.20 -2.15
N ARG A 157 12.57 -9.82 -1.74
CA ARG A 157 13.15 -10.96 -2.49
C ARG A 157 12.27 -12.21 -2.52
N MET A 158 11.34 -12.34 -1.58
CA MET A 158 10.39 -13.45 -1.53
C MET A 158 9.13 -13.18 -2.36
N SER A 159 8.91 -11.94 -2.82
CA SER A 159 7.80 -11.61 -3.71
C SER A 159 8.02 -12.16 -5.11
N ALA A 160 6.94 -12.63 -5.75
CA ALA A 160 6.98 -13.10 -7.13
C ALA A 160 7.15 -11.96 -8.15
N ASP A 161 6.68 -10.75 -7.82
CA ASP A 161 6.89 -9.53 -8.61
C ASP A 161 7.18 -8.35 -7.67
N PRO A 162 8.45 -8.18 -7.23
CA PRO A 162 8.81 -7.13 -6.29
C PRO A 162 8.61 -5.72 -6.89
N ALA A 163 8.79 -5.57 -8.20
CA ALA A 163 8.65 -4.29 -8.89
C ALA A 163 7.18 -3.84 -8.93
N LYS A 164 6.25 -4.75 -9.25
CA LYS A 164 4.81 -4.42 -9.20
C LYS A 164 4.33 -4.19 -7.78
N LEU A 165 4.74 -5.03 -6.83
CA LEU A 165 4.38 -4.89 -5.42
C LEU A 165 4.76 -3.52 -4.85
N VAL A 166 6.00 -3.08 -5.10
CA VAL A 166 6.48 -1.78 -4.62
C VAL A 166 5.76 -0.64 -5.33
N LEU A 167 5.43 -0.78 -6.62
CA LEU A 167 4.68 0.24 -7.36
C LEU A 167 3.27 0.43 -6.79
N ASP A 168 2.60 -0.68 -6.46
CA ASP A 168 1.27 -0.66 -5.81
C ASP A 168 1.33 -0.06 -4.40
N ALA A 169 2.49 -0.16 -3.74
CA ALA A 169 2.76 0.44 -2.43
C ALA A 169 3.16 1.92 -2.50
N MET A 170 3.09 2.57 -3.67
CA MET A 170 3.32 4.01 -3.81
C MET A 170 2.04 4.83 -3.63
N GLU A 171 0.92 4.17 -3.31
CA GLU A 171 -0.38 4.81 -3.08
C GLU A 171 -0.27 5.88 -1.97
N GLY A 172 -0.89 7.04 -2.17
CA GLY A 172 -0.91 8.08 -1.13
C GLY A 172 0.43 8.78 -0.87
N PHE A 173 1.46 8.61 -1.72
CA PHE A 173 2.68 9.45 -1.66
C PHE A 173 2.34 10.96 -1.73
N TYR A 174 1.33 11.30 -2.54
CA TYR A 174 0.63 12.58 -2.52
C TYR A 174 -0.79 12.42 -1.97
N PRO A 175 -1.42 13.47 -1.41
CA PRO A 175 -2.78 13.41 -0.90
C PRO A 175 -3.83 12.93 -1.93
N PRO A 176 -4.89 12.22 -1.50
CA PRO A 176 -5.15 11.82 -0.11
C PRO A 176 -4.18 10.73 0.36
N HIS A 177 -3.71 10.83 1.60
CA HIS A 177 -2.79 9.86 2.16
C HIS A 177 -3.54 8.59 2.58
N LEU A 178 -2.80 7.48 2.73
CA LEU A 178 -3.36 6.25 3.29
C LEU A 178 -3.94 6.49 4.70
N LYS A 179 -4.98 5.73 5.03
CA LYS A 179 -5.71 5.83 6.30
C LYS A 179 -5.54 4.56 7.11
N ASN A 180 -5.41 4.74 8.42
CA ASN A 180 -5.67 3.68 9.39
C ASN A 180 -7.00 3.98 10.09
N GLY A 181 -8.06 3.30 9.67
CA GLY A 181 -9.42 3.65 10.07
C GLY A 181 -9.85 5.01 9.50
N VAL A 182 -10.10 5.99 10.38
CA VAL A 182 -10.66 7.31 10.00
C VAL A 182 -9.57 8.36 9.75
N VAL A 183 -8.35 8.17 10.29
CA VAL A 183 -7.28 9.18 10.28
C VAL A 183 -6.26 8.87 9.17
N GLU A 184 -5.89 9.91 8.41
CA GLU A 184 -4.81 9.83 7.41
C GLU A 184 -3.44 9.85 8.09
N PHE A 185 -2.51 9.06 7.58
CA PHE A 185 -1.11 9.17 7.96
C PHE A 185 -0.54 10.52 7.54
N GLU A 186 0.38 11.06 8.34
CA GLU A 186 1.13 12.24 7.97
C GLU A 186 1.92 12.01 6.68
N GLY A 187 1.92 12.98 5.76
CA GLY A 187 2.60 12.83 4.47
C GLY A 187 4.08 12.50 4.59
N ALA A 188 4.78 13.03 5.60
CA ALA A 188 6.18 12.72 5.86
C ALA A 188 6.40 11.23 6.22
N VAL A 189 5.48 10.61 6.96
CA VAL A 189 5.51 9.18 7.29
C VAL A 189 5.33 8.35 6.02
N VAL A 190 4.32 8.68 5.22
CA VAL A 190 4.02 7.95 3.99
C VAL A 190 5.19 8.02 3.01
N ARG A 191 5.73 9.23 2.77
CA ARG A 191 6.87 9.42 1.86
C ARG A 191 8.11 8.67 2.34
N ARG A 192 8.38 8.64 3.65
CA ARG A 192 9.52 7.89 4.20
C ARG A 192 9.37 6.38 3.95
N SER A 193 8.17 5.82 4.12
CA SER A 193 7.89 4.42 3.79
C SER A 193 8.11 4.13 2.30
N CYS A 194 7.62 5.01 1.42
CA CYS A 194 7.82 4.88 -0.03
C CYS A 194 9.30 4.92 -0.40
N VAL A 195 10.06 5.88 0.14
CA VAL A 195 11.51 6.01 -0.07
C VAL A 195 12.22 4.72 0.38
N LEU A 196 11.88 4.18 1.55
CA LEU A 196 12.46 2.93 2.05
C LEU A 196 12.21 1.77 1.07
N LEU A 197 10.98 1.64 0.57
CA LEU A 197 10.61 0.60 -0.39
C LEU A 197 11.36 0.73 -1.73
N LEU A 198 11.44 1.95 -2.28
CA LEU A 198 12.15 2.21 -3.54
C LEU A 198 13.66 2.00 -3.42
N GLU A 199 14.24 2.39 -2.28
CA GLU A 199 15.64 2.12 -1.94
C GLU A 199 15.91 0.61 -1.93
N GLN A 200 15.09 -0.16 -1.19
CA GLN A 200 15.28 -1.60 -1.11
C GLN A 200 14.96 -2.29 -2.45
N LEU A 201 14.01 -1.81 -3.24
CA LEU A 201 13.74 -2.33 -4.59
C LEU A 201 14.97 -2.16 -5.49
N THR A 202 15.60 -0.98 -5.45
CA THR A 202 16.84 -0.70 -6.21
C THR A 202 17.95 -1.67 -5.79
N ARG A 203 18.06 -1.94 -4.49
CA ARG A 203 19.03 -2.90 -3.94
C ARG A 203 18.72 -4.35 -4.34
N VAL A 204 17.44 -4.74 -4.43
CA VAL A 204 17.02 -6.06 -4.94
C VAL A 204 17.32 -6.18 -6.44
N GLY A 205 17.13 -5.10 -7.20
CA GLY A 205 17.40 -5.03 -8.64
C GLY A 205 16.66 -6.07 -9.48
N PRO A 206 15.33 -6.27 -9.31
CA PRO A 206 14.61 -7.30 -10.05
C PRO A 206 14.48 -6.94 -11.54
N PRO A 207 14.24 -7.93 -12.43
CA PRO A 207 13.79 -7.65 -13.79
C PRO A 207 12.45 -6.91 -13.77
N ILE A 208 12.36 -5.81 -14.52
CA ILE A 208 11.15 -4.98 -14.58
C ILE A 208 10.39 -5.30 -15.86
N ARG A 209 9.14 -5.74 -15.70
CA ARG A 209 8.26 -6.01 -16.84
C ARG A 209 7.92 -4.71 -17.58
N PRO A 210 7.78 -4.72 -18.92
CA PRO A 210 7.47 -3.52 -19.68
C PRO A 210 6.20 -2.79 -19.21
N GLN A 211 5.14 -3.53 -18.89
CA GLN A 211 3.88 -2.94 -18.40
C GLN A 211 4.07 -2.21 -17.07
N VAL A 212 4.85 -2.79 -16.15
CA VAL A 212 5.13 -2.19 -14.84
C VAL A 212 6.01 -0.95 -14.99
N ARG A 213 7.00 -0.98 -15.91
CA ARG A 213 7.82 0.19 -16.22
C ARG A 213 6.99 1.34 -16.79
N GLU A 214 6.03 1.05 -17.68
CA GLU A 214 5.14 2.06 -18.25
C GLU A 214 4.20 2.68 -17.21
N GLU A 215 3.69 1.87 -16.27
CA GLU A 215 2.91 2.37 -15.13
C GLU A 215 3.77 3.24 -14.20
N ALA A 216 4.99 2.83 -13.89
CA ALA A 216 5.94 3.63 -13.12
C ALA A 216 6.31 4.95 -13.82
N ALA A 217 6.45 4.95 -15.15
CA ALA A 217 6.69 6.16 -15.93
C ALA A 217 5.51 7.14 -15.84
N ARG A 218 4.27 6.66 -15.95
CA ARG A 218 3.08 7.49 -15.74
C ARG A 218 3.05 8.09 -14.34
N LEU A 219 3.32 7.28 -13.32
CA LEU A 219 3.38 7.74 -11.93
C LEU A 219 4.49 8.79 -11.73
N ALA A 220 5.66 8.60 -12.33
CA ALA A 220 6.77 9.55 -12.25
C ALA A 220 6.41 10.91 -12.89
N HIS A 221 5.73 10.91 -14.04
CA HIS A 221 5.24 12.15 -14.65
C HIS A 221 4.20 12.85 -13.77
N GLU A 222 3.31 12.10 -13.13
CA GLU A 222 2.33 12.64 -12.18
C GLU A 222 3.03 13.29 -10.96
N TRP A 223 4.00 12.59 -10.38
CA TRP A 223 4.79 13.11 -9.26
C TRP A 223 5.54 14.37 -9.64
N LYS A 224 6.18 14.39 -10.82
CA LYS A 224 6.87 15.56 -11.35
C LYS A 224 5.92 16.76 -11.51
N ALA A 225 4.70 16.54 -11.99
CA ALA A 225 3.72 17.62 -12.15
C ALA A 225 3.22 18.19 -10.81
N LYS A 226 3.19 17.35 -9.75
CA LYS A 226 2.78 17.74 -8.40
C LYS A 226 3.92 18.39 -7.59
N MET A 227 5.17 18.05 -7.90
CA MET A 227 6.34 18.51 -7.18
C MET A 227 6.64 19.99 -7.44
N GLY A 228 6.60 20.82 -6.40
CA GLY A 228 7.01 22.23 -6.46
C GLY A 228 8.52 22.37 -6.29
N VAL A 229 9.23 22.80 -7.35
CA VAL A 229 10.71 22.84 -7.39
C VAL A 229 11.32 23.88 -6.43
N GLU A 230 10.59 24.93 -6.05
CA GLU A 230 11.13 26.07 -5.28
C GLU A 230 11.02 25.92 -3.75
N VAL A 231 10.19 25.00 -3.24
CA VAL A 231 9.93 24.79 -1.79
C VAL A 231 9.84 23.28 -1.44
N GLY A 232 10.30 22.40 -2.33
CA GLY A 232 10.05 20.96 -2.24
C GLY A 232 10.54 20.33 -0.93
N ASP A 233 9.64 19.60 -0.25
CA ASP A 233 9.99 18.70 0.84
C ASP A 233 11.10 17.75 0.37
N SER A 234 12.21 17.67 1.12
CA SER A 234 13.37 16.83 0.78
C SER A 234 12.95 15.38 0.51
N LEU A 235 11.91 14.88 1.20
CA LEU A 235 11.37 13.54 0.98
C LEU A 235 10.59 13.40 -0.33
N GLU A 236 9.96 14.46 -0.84
CA GLU A 236 9.30 14.43 -2.16
C GLU A 236 10.33 14.28 -3.27
N VAL A 237 11.37 15.13 -3.24
CA VAL A 237 12.47 15.09 -4.21
C VAL A 237 13.18 13.74 -4.15
N LEU A 238 13.49 13.27 -2.94
CA LEU A 238 14.16 11.99 -2.73
C LEU A 238 13.30 10.82 -3.23
N GLY A 239 12.00 10.80 -2.93
CA GLY A 239 11.08 9.76 -3.41
C GLY A 239 11.02 9.69 -4.94
N PHE A 240 10.90 10.84 -5.61
CA PHE A 240 10.91 10.91 -7.06
C PHE A 240 12.20 10.41 -7.68
N LEU A 241 13.36 10.83 -7.16
CA LEU A 241 14.65 10.37 -7.68
C LEU A 241 14.83 8.85 -7.49
N TRP A 242 14.43 8.31 -6.33
CA TRP A 242 14.44 6.86 -6.13
C TRP A 242 13.47 6.12 -7.06
N LEU A 243 12.31 6.69 -7.38
CA LEU A 243 11.38 6.12 -8.35
C LEU A 243 12.05 6.02 -9.74
N LEU A 244 12.73 7.08 -10.18
CA LEU A 244 13.43 7.07 -11.47
C LEU A 244 14.55 6.01 -11.51
N GLY A 245 15.35 5.93 -10.46
CA GLY A 245 16.44 4.97 -10.35
C GLY A 245 15.94 3.51 -10.27
N ALA A 246 14.97 3.26 -9.39
CA ALA A 246 14.43 1.92 -9.17
C ALA A 246 13.78 1.33 -10.43
N TYR A 247 13.09 2.16 -11.22
CA TYR A 247 12.37 1.72 -12.43
C TYR A 247 13.11 1.97 -13.75
N ARG A 248 14.37 2.44 -13.70
CA ARG A 248 15.22 2.71 -14.88
C ARG A 248 14.53 3.67 -15.86
N LEU A 249 14.07 4.80 -15.31
CA LEU A 249 13.33 5.83 -16.05
C LEU A 249 14.18 7.07 -16.33
N THR A 250 15.46 7.10 -15.96
CA THR A 250 16.29 8.31 -16.08
C THR A 250 16.45 8.82 -17.52
N SER A 251 16.38 7.94 -18.51
CA SER A 251 16.39 8.29 -19.94
C SER A 251 15.14 9.06 -20.39
N ASP A 252 14.05 8.98 -19.63
CA ASP A 252 12.74 9.48 -20.02
C ASP A 252 12.53 10.94 -19.55
N PHE A 253 13.52 11.51 -18.85
CA PHE A 253 13.48 12.84 -18.24
C PHE A 253 14.73 13.67 -18.59
N ASP A 254 14.64 14.99 -18.45
CA ASP A 254 15.76 15.89 -18.71
C ASP A 254 16.89 15.68 -17.68
N LYS A 255 18.11 15.45 -18.19
CA LYS A 255 19.28 15.16 -17.35
C LYS A 255 19.66 16.34 -16.45
N ASN A 256 19.52 17.58 -16.91
CA ASN A 256 19.87 18.76 -16.13
C ASN A 256 18.87 18.99 -14.99
N GLU A 257 17.59 18.71 -15.22
CA GLU A 257 16.58 18.73 -14.17
C GLU A 257 16.84 17.67 -13.10
N ILE A 258 17.17 16.44 -13.49
CA ILE A 258 17.55 15.38 -12.54
C ILE A 258 18.76 15.82 -11.69
N LEU A 259 19.77 16.43 -12.31
CA LEU A 259 20.96 16.92 -11.59
C LEU A 259 20.60 18.00 -10.57
N LYS A 260 19.78 19.00 -10.95
CA LYS A 260 19.30 20.04 -10.02
C LYS A 260 18.52 19.46 -8.84
N LEU A 261 17.66 18.48 -9.10
CA LEU A 261 16.92 17.79 -8.03
C LEU A 261 17.86 16.99 -7.14
N PHE A 262 18.88 16.35 -7.72
CA PHE A 262 19.88 15.58 -6.97
C PHE A 262 20.72 16.47 -6.04
N GLU A 263 21.08 17.68 -6.45
CA GLU A 263 21.78 18.66 -5.61
C GLU A 263 21.05 18.94 -4.29
N ASN A 264 19.70 18.92 -4.30
CA ASN A 264 18.88 19.12 -3.09
C ASN A 264 18.97 17.97 -2.08
N VAL A 265 19.41 16.78 -2.52
CA VAL A 265 19.47 15.58 -1.69
C VAL A 265 20.89 15.04 -1.51
N VAL A 266 21.91 15.78 -1.94
CA VAL A 266 23.32 15.36 -1.88
C VAL A 266 23.83 15.08 -0.46
N GLN A 267 23.24 15.72 0.55
CA GLN A 267 23.57 15.51 1.96
C GLN A 267 22.94 14.25 2.56
N HIS A 268 22.03 13.60 1.81
CA HIS A 268 21.37 12.39 2.28
C HIS A 268 22.37 11.22 2.35
N ARG A 269 22.25 10.39 3.39
CA ARG A 269 23.20 9.29 3.65
C ARG A 269 23.35 8.33 2.46
N GLN A 270 22.28 8.15 1.68
CA GLN A 270 22.21 7.26 0.51
C GLN A 270 22.45 7.96 -0.84
N ALA A 271 23.00 9.18 -0.86
CA ALA A 271 23.20 9.95 -2.10
C ALA A 271 24.08 9.22 -3.13
N ASN A 272 25.08 8.45 -2.68
CA ASN A 272 25.97 7.70 -3.58
C ASN A 272 25.25 6.55 -4.29
N GLU A 273 24.46 5.78 -3.54
CA GLU A 273 23.65 4.70 -4.10
C GLU A 273 22.61 5.24 -5.08
N LEU A 274 21.99 6.38 -4.74
CA LEU A 274 21.05 7.06 -5.61
C LEU A 274 21.73 7.57 -6.89
N ALA A 275 22.91 8.18 -6.80
CA ALA A 275 23.67 8.62 -7.97
C ALA A 275 23.98 7.47 -8.94
N ARG A 276 24.35 6.30 -8.40
CA ARG A 276 24.57 5.08 -9.21
C ARG A 276 23.28 4.60 -9.86
N ALA A 277 22.19 4.55 -9.10
CA ALA A 277 20.88 4.14 -9.62
C ALA A 277 20.37 5.07 -10.73
N LEU A 278 20.69 6.36 -10.64
CA LEU A 278 20.34 7.36 -11.64
C LEU A 278 21.29 7.39 -12.84
N GLY A 279 22.43 6.66 -12.79
CA GLY A 279 23.44 6.72 -13.84
C GLY A 279 24.21 8.04 -13.90
N LEU A 280 24.31 8.75 -12.76
CA LEU A 280 25.04 10.02 -12.63
C LEU A 280 26.53 9.84 -12.34
N THR A 281 26.97 8.62 -12.04
CA THR A 281 28.40 8.30 -11.86
C THR A 281 29.04 8.08 -13.23
N ASP A 282 29.89 9.01 -13.68
CA ASP A 282 30.53 8.95 -14.99
C ASP A 282 31.39 7.70 -15.22
N SER A 283 31.39 7.27 -16.48
CA SER A 283 32.27 6.27 -17.08
C SER A 283 33.72 6.77 -17.20
N SER A 284 34.34 7.19 -16.10
CA SER A 284 35.77 7.57 -16.07
C SER A 284 36.66 6.38 -15.70
N ALA A 285 36.60 5.31 -16.49
CA ALA A 285 37.54 4.18 -16.40
C ALA A 285 37.67 3.50 -17.77
N GLY A 286 38.26 4.18 -18.74
CA GLY A 286 38.49 3.55 -20.05
C GLY A 286 38.99 4.49 -21.13
N GLU A 287 40.00 5.32 -20.85
CA GLU A 287 40.76 5.99 -21.94
C GLU A 287 42.07 6.57 -21.39
N PHE A 288 43.01 5.72 -20.98
CA PHE A 288 44.44 6.06 -20.91
C PHE A 288 45.28 4.78 -20.97
N SER A 289 45.71 4.39 -22.16
CA SER A 289 47.06 3.86 -22.46
C SER A 289 47.15 3.34 -23.90
N GLU A 290 47.18 4.26 -24.86
CA GLU A 290 47.99 4.07 -26.07
C GLU A 290 48.72 5.38 -26.33
N THR A 291 50.03 5.37 -26.05
CA THR A 291 51.13 5.97 -26.81
C THR A 291 52.43 5.40 -26.26
#